data_AF-A0A3M1EIM9-F1
#
_entry.id   AF-A0A3M1EIM9-F1
#
_cell.length_a   1.000
_cell.length_b   1.000
_cell.length_c   1.000
_cell.angle_alpha   90.00
_cell.angle_beta   90.00
_cell.angle_gamma   90.00
#
_symmetry.space_group_name_H-M   'P 1'
#
loop_
_entity.id
_entity.type
_entity.pdbx_description
1 polymer ?
#
loop_
_entity_poly.entity_id
_entity_poly.type
_entity_poly.pdbx_seq_one_letter_code
_entity_poly.pdbx_strand_id
1 'polypeptide(L)'
;MKNVVAFLVALLVASGFVLLGCSPRAQEQSAAPDMPASLEALARHYAPVIIQAAASDQDFITAVNFDGDWVGSNNWENQPAGDLSAHVYFSVIETETHWYLFYSLFHPRDYTYDPCAESNGCHENDLESLELVVAKDGSLYGHPIALLTLAHSHIYLYPVDQTVKAGALKMAGRARLEGEHPVVWVQAFGHGIYGTPGIMWPARLLYRVRDRVVYRVGEQAEVPAGIPDEDARYQLVSIYETLWQHRTEMGPGRLFDQPFNYHGHVLPATLDGGNWQPDKANTPWGYNQEIGETLLRGDFFLDPAKAFSYFATVEGYLSQRYLFNPYLADLQ
;
A
#
# COMPACT_ATOMS: atom_id res chain seq x y z
N MET A 1 31.21 -85.61 -28.81
CA MET A 1 29.84 -85.24 -29.25
C MET A 1 29.89 -83.82 -29.80
N LYS A 2 29.54 -83.67 -31.09
CA LYS A 2 29.05 -82.46 -31.82
C LYS A 2 29.90 -81.16 -31.68
N ASN A 3 30.69 -80.80 -32.70
CA ASN A 3 30.33 -80.01 -33.92
C ASN A 3 30.46 -78.49 -33.66
N VAL A 4 31.36 -77.74 -34.32
CA VAL A 4 31.27 -77.07 -35.66
C VAL A 4 31.27 -75.54 -35.44
N VAL A 5 32.35 -74.84 -35.81
CA VAL A 5 32.51 -73.91 -36.97
C VAL A 5 31.95 -72.48 -36.76
N ALA A 6 32.91 -71.55 -36.60
CA ALA A 6 33.22 -70.35 -37.39
C ALA A 6 32.32 -69.08 -37.48
N PHE A 7 33.08 -67.99 -37.72
CA PHE A 7 32.75 -66.66 -38.28
C PHE A 7 31.92 -65.72 -37.39
N LEU A 8 32.09 -64.38 -37.37
CA LEU A 8 32.68 -63.43 -38.32
C LEU A 8 33.02 -62.11 -37.58
N VAL A 9 33.94 -61.34 -38.17
CA VAL A 9 34.44 -60.00 -37.79
C VAL A 9 33.35 -58.92 -37.88
N ALA A 10 33.39 -57.92 -36.99
CA ALA A 10 32.94 -56.56 -37.32
C ALA A 10 33.65 -55.49 -36.47
N LEU A 11 34.44 -54.64 -37.16
CA LEU A 11 34.87 -53.32 -36.71
C LEU A 11 33.67 -52.50 -36.23
N LEU A 12 33.82 -51.76 -35.13
CA LEU A 12 32.97 -50.62 -34.83
C LEU A 12 33.82 -49.38 -34.57
N VAL A 13 33.47 -48.38 -35.36
CA VAL A 13 34.11 -47.09 -35.59
C VAL A 13 34.01 -46.22 -34.34
N ALA A 14 35.12 -45.56 -34.00
CA ALA A 14 35.15 -44.48 -33.05
C ALA A 14 34.45 -43.25 -33.62
N SER A 15 33.31 -42.89 -33.04
CA SER A 15 32.60 -41.63 -33.29
C SER A 15 32.28 -40.98 -31.95
N GLY A 16 33.29 -40.39 -31.32
CA GLY A 16 33.09 -39.53 -30.15
C GLY A 16 32.47 -38.21 -30.59
N PHE A 17 31.14 -38.12 -30.52
CA PHE A 17 30.41 -36.87 -30.62
C PHE A 17 30.79 -35.99 -29.42
N VAL A 18 31.48 -34.87 -29.71
CA VAL A 18 31.60 -33.75 -28.78
C VAL A 18 30.23 -33.10 -28.68
N LEU A 19 29.48 -33.46 -27.63
CA LEU A 19 28.30 -32.69 -27.24
C LEU A 19 28.80 -31.39 -26.62
N LEU A 20 28.78 -30.33 -27.43
CA LEU A 20 28.83 -28.94 -26.98
C LEU A 20 27.66 -28.74 -26.01
N GLY A 21 27.98 -28.74 -24.72
CA GLY A 21 27.03 -28.40 -23.67
C GLY A 21 26.63 -26.93 -23.81
N CYS A 22 25.44 -26.68 -24.36
CA CYS A 22 24.72 -25.45 -24.12
C CYS A 22 24.36 -25.41 -22.63
N SER A 23 25.20 -24.75 -21.82
CA SER A 23 24.80 -24.34 -20.48
C SER A 23 23.64 -23.35 -20.63
N PRO A 24 22.48 -23.56 -19.99
CA PRO A 24 21.50 -22.50 -19.88
C PRO A 24 22.13 -21.37 -19.07
N ARG A 25 22.30 -20.22 -19.72
CA ARG A 25 22.64 -18.96 -19.08
C ARG A 25 21.54 -18.70 -18.05
N ALA A 26 21.85 -18.88 -16.77
CA ALA A 26 21.01 -18.38 -15.70
C ALA A 26 20.76 -16.90 -16.00
N GLN A 27 19.50 -16.55 -16.21
CA GLN A 27 19.09 -15.16 -16.21
C GLN A 27 19.48 -14.61 -14.84
N GLU A 28 20.37 -13.61 -14.82
CA GLU A 28 20.43 -12.69 -13.69
C GLU A 28 19.02 -12.12 -13.55
N GLN A 29 18.26 -12.62 -12.58
CA GLN A 29 17.18 -11.85 -11.99
C GLN A 29 17.85 -10.56 -11.53
N SER A 30 17.50 -9.46 -12.19
CA SER A 30 17.79 -8.12 -11.68
C SER A 30 17.25 -8.07 -10.26
N ALA A 31 18.13 -8.14 -9.26
CA ALA A 31 17.75 -7.85 -7.90
C ALA A 31 17.20 -6.44 -7.91
N ALA A 32 15.95 -6.31 -7.49
CA ALA A 32 15.35 -5.03 -7.22
C ALA A 32 16.27 -4.22 -6.28
N PRO A 33 16.39 -2.89 -6.43
CA PRO A 33 17.19 -2.10 -5.51
C PRO A 33 16.56 -2.14 -4.11
N ASP A 34 17.26 -2.72 -3.14
CA ASP A 34 16.88 -2.67 -1.74
C ASP A 34 16.72 -1.21 -1.29
N MET A 35 15.70 -0.91 -0.49
CA MET A 35 15.56 0.41 0.12
C MET A 35 16.77 0.68 1.03
N PRO A 36 17.46 1.83 0.88
CA PRO A 36 18.52 2.19 1.81
C PRO A 36 17.98 2.27 3.25
N ALA A 37 18.75 1.80 4.22
CA ALA A 37 18.37 1.84 5.64
C ALA A 37 17.99 3.26 6.14
N SER A 38 18.49 4.32 5.49
CA SER A 38 18.10 5.69 5.78
C SER A 38 16.66 6.03 5.38
N LEU A 39 16.13 5.44 4.29
CA LEU A 39 14.75 5.68 3.86
C LEU A 39 13.75 4.91 4.74
N GLU A 40 14.09 3.68 5.16
CA GLU A 40 13.29 2.96 6.14
C GLU A 40 13.28 3.70 7.49
N ALA A 41 14.43 4.20 7.94
CA ALA A 41 14.51 5.02 9.15
C ALA A 41 13.68 6.32 9.02
N LEU A 42 13.64 6.94 7.84
CA LEU A 42 12.80 8.10 7.54
C LEU A 42 11.30 7.74 7.62
N ALA A 43 10.89 6.63 7.01
CA ALA A 43 9.51 6.15 7.08
C ALA A 43 9.09 5.83 8.52
N ARG A 44 9.97 5.23 9.32
CA ARG A 44 9.72 4.96 10.74
C ARG A 44 9.67 6.24 11.58
N HIS A 45 10.54 7.21 11.29
CA HIS A 45 10.58 8.50 12.00
C HIS A 45 9.27 9.27 11.86
N TYR A 46 8.67 9.27 10.67
CA TYR A 46 7.41 9.95 10.38
C TYR A 46 6.18 9.03 10.36
N ALA A 47 6.30 7.79 10.86
CA ALA A 47 5.19 6.85 10.87
C ALA A 47 3.99 7.43 11.64
N PRO A 48 2.75 7.31 11.15
CA PRO A 48 1.61 8.02 11.74
C PRO A 48 1.22 7.50 13.12
N VAL A 49 0.70 8.39 13.97
CA VAL A 49 -0.17 8.01 15.09
C VAL A 49 -1.59 7.93 14.56
N ILE A 50 -2.18 6.73 14.63
CA ILE A 50 -3.48 6.46 14.04
C ILE A 50 -4.51 6.36 15.16
N ILE A 51 -5.47 7.29 15.19
CA ILE A 51 -6.58 7.29 16.14
C ILE A 51 -7.81 6.78 15.40
N GLN A 52 -8.12 5.50 15.54
CA GLN A 52 -9.18 4.86 14.79
C GLN A 52 -10.41 4.60 15.65
N ALA A 53 -11.58 5.07 15.22
CA ALA A 53 -12.82 4.60 15.81
C ALA A 53 -13.06 3.14 15.44
N ALA A 54 -13.52 2.33 16.39
CA ALA A 54 -13.79 0.92 16.16
C ALA A 54 -15.10 0.52 16.85
N ALA A 55 -15.96 -0.18 16.11
CA ALA A 55 -17.19 -0.78 16.60
C ALA A 55 -17.04 -2.27 16.86
N SER A 56 -16.14 -2.94 16.13
CA SER A 56 -15.76 -4.34 16.34
C SER A 56 -14.32 -4.59 15.89
N ASP A 57 -13.84 -5.82 16.06
CA ASP A 57 -12.54 -6.26 15.54
C ASP A 57 -12.47 -6.27 14.00
N GLN A 58 -13.61 -6.18 13.30
CA GLN A 58 -13.64 -5.98 11.84
C GLN A 58 -13.02 -4.64 11.43
N ASP A 59 -13.01 -3.65 12.32
CA ASP A 59 -12.35 -2.37 12.05
C ASP A 59 -10.83 -2.46 12.28
N PHE A 60 -10.27 -3.54 12.82
CA PHE A 60 -8.84 -3.57 13.13
C PHE A 60 -7.98 -3.53 11.87
N ILE A 61 -6.89 -2.75 11.94
CA ILE A 61 -5.86 -2.73 10.91
C ILE A 61 -5.15 -4.08 10.96
N THR A 62 -4.94 -4.73 9.82
CA THR A 62 -4.17 -5.98 9.75
C THR A 62 -3.37 -6.09 8.44
N ALA A 63 -2.58 -7.16 8.30
CA ALA A 63 -1.93 -7.49 7.05
C ALA A 63 -2.94 -7.97 6.00
N VAL A 64 -2.65 -7.75 4.72
CA VAL A 64 -3.45 -8.25 3.60
C VAL A 64 -3.50 -9.79 3.59
N ASN A 65 -2.44 -10.44 4.03
CA ASN A 65 -2.33 -11.90 4.13
C ASN A 65 -2.53 -12.42 5.57
N PHE A 66 -3.40 -11.76 6.36
CA PHE A 66 -3.63 -12.06 7.78
C PHE A 66 -4.09 -13.51 8.05
N ASP A 67 -4.63 -14.18 7.04
CA ASP A 67 -5.07 -15.57 7.07
C ASP A 67 -4.04 -16.56 6.49
N GLY A 68 -2.88 -16.06 6.06
CA GLY A 68 -1.75 -16.85 5.58
C GLY A 68 -1.73 -17.09 4.07
N ASP A 69 -2.65 -16.49 3.29
CA ASP A 69 -2.62 -16.58 1.83
C ASP A 69 -2.67 -15.19 1.15
N TRP A 70 -2.70 -15.16 -0.19
CA TRP A 70 -2.74 -13.93 -0.99
C TRP A 70 -3.94 -13.94 -1.94
N VAL A 71 -5.08 -14.42 -1.44
CA VAL A 71 -6.34 -14.43 -2.17
C VAL A 71 -7.16 -13.24 -1.68
N GLY A 72 -7.47 -12.29 -2.57
CA GLY A 72 -8.25 -11.11 -2.15
C GLY A 72 -9.71 -11.44 -1.85
N SER A 73 -10.25 -12.46 -2.52
CA SER A 73 -11.68 -12.78 -2.58
C SER A 73 -12.21 -13.72 -1.50
N ASN A 74 -11.46 -13.94 -0.41
CA ASN A 74 -11.87 -14.74 0.75
C ASN A 74 -11.62 -14.04 2.11
N ASN A 75 -11.12 -12.81 2.08
CA ASN A 75 -10.76 -12.03 3.27
C ASN A 75 -11.96 -11.72 4.15
N TRP A 76 -13.15 -11.53 3.55
CA TRP A 76 -14.38 -11.32 4.29
C TRP A 76 -14.66 -12.53 5.19
N GLU A 77 -14.71 -13.74 4.65
CA GLU A 77 -14.98 -14.96 5.42
C GLU A 77 -13.88 -15.29 6.43
N ASN A 78 -12.61 -15.00 6.10
CA ASN A 78 -11.47 -15.40 6.91
C ASN A 78 -11.18 -14.46 8.09
N GLN A 79 -11.64 -13.20 8.02
CA GLN A 79 -11.42 -12.18 9.07
C GLN A 79 -11.66 -12.68 10.52
N PRO A 80 -12.73 -13.43 10.86
CA PRO A 80 -12.99 -13.84 12.24
C PRO A 80 -11.97 -14.82 12.83
N ALA A 81 -11.13 -15.45 12.00
CA ALA A 81 -10.20 -16.49 12.43
C ALA A 81 -8.73 -16.19 12.13
N GLY A 82 -8.44 -15.15 11.35
CA GLY A 82 -7.07 -14.79 10.99
C GLY A 82 -6.36 -13.93 12.05
N ASP A 83 -5.08 -13.64 11.81
CA ASP A 83 -4.23 -12.87 12.70
C ASP A 83 -4.46 -11.36 12.51
N LEU A 84 -5.19 -10.72 13.42
CA LEU A 84 -5.50 -9.29 13.36
C LEU A 84 -4.36 -8.40 13.90
N SER A 85 -3.11 -8.87 13.86
CA SER A 85 -1.95 -8.07 14.26
C SER A 85 -1.75 -6.90 13.30
N ALA A 86 -1.58 -5.69 13.84
CA ALA A 86 -1.60 -4.48 13.04
C ALA A 86 -0.35 -4.29 12.16
N HIS A 87 -0.56 -4.21 10.85
CA HIS A 87 0.49 -3.93 9.86
C HIS A 87 0.12 -2.69 9.05
N VAL A 88 1.04 -1.74 8.96
CA VAL A 88 0.89 -0.54 8.15
C VAL A 88 1.85 -0.62 6.99
N TYR A 89 1.30 -0.62 5.78
CA TYR A 89 2.09 -0.69 4.57
C TYR A 89 2.70 0.67 4.28
N PHE A 90 3.98 0.73 3.89
CA PHE A 90 4.63 2.00 3.59
C PHE A 90 5.43 2.00 2.29
N SER A 91 5.64 3.19 1.76
CA SER A 91 6.54 3.45 0.65
C SER A 91 7.26 4.79 0.86
N VAL A 92 8.49 4.89 0.34
CA VAL A 92 9.23 6.15 0.28
C VAL A 92 9.66 6.38 -1.16
N ILE A 93 9.25 7.52 -1.71
CA ILE A 93 9.72 8.02 -3.01
C ILE A 93 10.48 9.33 -2.79
N GLU A 94 11.61 9.48 -3.46
CA GLU A 94 12.53 10.59 -3.28
C GLU A 94 12.76 11.34 -4.59
N THR A 95 12.62 12.67 -4.55
CA THR A 95 13.08 13.58 -5.61
C THR A 95 14.30 14.36 -5.14
N GLU A 96 14.86 15.22 -5.98
CA GLU A 96 15.98 16.08 -5.57
C GLU A 96 15.65 16.98 -4.37
N THR A 97 14.37 17.36 -4.18
CA THR A 97 13.97 18.34 -3.15
C THR A 97 13.01 17.82 -2.09
N HIS A 98 12.35 16.68 -2.30
CA HIS A 98 11.34 16.17 -1.36
C HIS A 98 11.41 14.65 -1.19
N TRP A 99 10.86 14.18 -0.08
CA TRP A 99 10.44 12.80 0.11
C TRP A 99 8.91 12.74 0.18
N TYR A 100 8.35 11.66 -0.36
CA TYR A 100 6.93 11.34 -0.35
C TYR A 100 6.78 10.02 0.40
N LEU A 101 6.24 10.09 1.60
CA LEU A 101 6.09 8.95 2.50
C LEU A 101 4.63 8.52 2.46
N PHE A 102 4.37 7.40 1.80
CA PHE A 102 3.04 6.85 1.63
C PHE A 102 2.78 5.78 2.68
N TYR A 103 1.62 5.79 3.31
CA TYR A 103 1.20 4.76 4.26
C TYR A 103 -0.22 4.29 3.92
N SER A 104 -0.44 2.98 3.95
CA SER A 104 -1.74 2.36 3.67
C SER A 104 -2.18 1.47 4.82
N LEU A 105 -3.47 1.58 5.16
CA LEU A 105 -4.14 0.82 6.21
C LEU A 105 -5.07 -0.17 5.53
N PHE A 106 -4.93 -1.45 5.84
CA PHE A 106 -5.77 -2.50 5.29
C PHE A 106 -6.76 -3.03 6.33
N HIS A 107 -7.99 -3.25 5.89
CA HIS A 107 -9.07 -3.86 6.65
C HIS A 107 -9.71 -4.97 5.79
N PRO A 108 -9.97 -6.18 6.31
CA PRO A 108 -10.54 -7.26 5.51
C PRO A 108 -11.99 -7.01 5.05
N ARG A 109 -12.71 -6.10 5.74
CA ARG A 109 -14.12 -5.80 5.51
C ARG A 109 -14.37 -4.30 5.59
N ASP A 110 -14.92 -3.70 4.54
CA ASP A 110 -15.67 -2.43 4.63
C ASP A 110 -17.15 -2.78 4.85
N TYR A 111 -17.74 -2.24 5.90
CA TYR A 111 -19.12 -2.55 6.25
C TYR A 111 -19.88 -1.28 6.62
N THR A 112 -21.14 -1.42 7.03
CA THR A 112 -21.94 -0.27 7.45
C THR A 112 -22.66 -0.56 8.75
N TYR A 113 -23.20 0.48 9.37
CA TYR A 113 -24.09 0.33 10.53
C TYR A 113 -25.33 -0.51 10.19
N ASP A 114 -25.95 -0.23 9.04
CA ASP A 114 -27.07 -1.03 8.55
C ASP A 114 -26.56 -2.39 8.03
N PRO A 115 -27.38 -3.45 8.11
CA PRO A 115 -27.01 -4.76 7.58
C PRO A 115 -26.55 -4.67 6.12
N CYS A 116 -25.48 -5.38 5.76
CA CYS A 116 -24.94 -5.32 4.41
C CYS A 116 -25.91 -5.76 3.31
N ALA A 117 -26.89 -6.61 3.63
CA ALA A 117 -27.97 -6.96 2.70
C ALA A 117 -28.92 -5.80 2.36
N GLU A 118 -28.91 -4.74 3.16
CA GLU A 118 -29.74 -3.54 3.04
C GLU A 118 -28.91 -2.30 2.66
N SER A 119 -27.58 -2.45 2.53
CA SER A 119 -26.63 -1.37 2.31
C SER A 119 -25.85 -1.57 1.02
N ASN A 120 -25.54 -0.46 0.34
CA ASN A 120 -24.66 -0.46 -0.83
C ASN A 120 -23.21 -0.10 -0.47
N GLY A 121 -22.91 0.08 0.82
CA GLY A 121 -21.58 0.47 1.30
C GLY A 121 -20.65 -0.71 1.59
N CYS A 122 -21.19 -1.89 1.92
CA CYS A 122 -20.33 -3.01 2.28
C CYS A 122 -19.56 -3.58 1.08
N HIS A 123 -18.31 -3.96 1.31
CA HIS A 123 -17.50 -4.73 0.38
C HIS A 123 -16.34 -5.47 1.07
N GLU A 124 -15.88 -6.52 0.42
CA GLU A 124 -14.63 -7.18 0.78
C GLU A 124 -13.43 -6.28 0.53
N ASN A 125 -12.47 -6.36 1.46
CA ASN A 125 -11.28 -5.55 1.51
C ASN A 125 -11.58 -4.05 1.68
N ASP A 126 -10.66 -3.36 2.32
CA ASP A 126 -10.56 -1.92 2.28
C ASP A 126 -9.09 -1.55 2.42
N LEU A 127 -8.67 -0.58 1.63
CA LEU A 127 -7.30 -0.09 1.68
C LEU A 127 -7.30 1.41 1.45
N GLU A 128 -7.16 2.13 2.55
CA GLU A 128 -7.15 3.58 2.61
C GLU A 128 -5.73 4.06 2.88
N SER A 129 -5.38 5.22 2.32
CA SER A 129 -3.99 5.68 2.35
C SER A 129 -3.82 7.14 2.73
N LEU A 130 -2.61 7.47 3.18
CA LEU A 130 -2.15 8.83 3.43
C LEU A 130 -0.74 9.03 2.86
N GLU A 131 -0.42 10.27 2.53
CA GLU A 131 0.91 10.68 2.07
C GLU A 131 1.40 11.87 2.88
N LEU A 132 2.58 11.73 3.50
CA LEU A 132 3.30 12.84 4.10
C LEU A 132 4.37 13.33 3.11
N VAL A 133 4.28 14.60 2.73
CA VAL A 133 5.28 15.27 1.90
C VAL A 133 6.27 15.99 2.79
N VAL A 134 7.55 15.67 2.64
CA VAL A 134 8.64 16.18 3.46
C VAL A 134 9.64 16.92 2.57
N ALA A 135 9.86 18.20 2.86
CA ALA A 135 10.87 19.00 2.17
C ALA A 135 12.26 18.72 2.73
N LYS A 136 13.25 18.58 1.84
CA LYS A 136 14.65 18.45 2.25
C LYS A 136 15.21 19.83 2.59
N ASP A 137 15.79 19.95 3.77
CA ASP A 137 16.42 21.19 4.26
C ASP A 137 17.90 21.00 4.63
N GLY A 138 18.46 19.83 4.33
CA GLY A 138 19.83 19.43 4.67
C GLY A 138 19.97 18.75 6.03
N SER A 139 18.90 18.67 6.84
CA SER A 139 18.85 17.81 8.02
C SER A 139 18.64 16.34 7.65
N LEU A 140 18.76 15.44 8.64
CA LEU A 140 18.61 14.00 8.43
C LEU A 140 17.20 13.60 8.00
N TYR A 141 16.18 14.28 8.54
CA TYR A 141 14.77 13.93 8.31
C TYR A 141 14.00 15.01 7.53
N GLY A 142 14.58 16.19 7.29
CA GLY A 142 13.90 17.28 6.61
C GLY A 142 12.79 17.89 7.47
N HIS A 143 11.81 18.47 6.79
CA HIS A 143 10.68 19.16 7.41
C HIS A 143 9.36 18.81 6.70
N PRO A 144 8.37 18.21 7.40
CA PRO A 144 7.07 17.92 6.81
C PRO A 144 6.32 19.19 6.41
N ILE A 145 5.80 19.22 5.18
CA ILE A 145 5.10 20.40 4.63
C ILE A 145 3.61 20.16 4.43
N ALA A 146 3.19 18.95 4.08
CA ALA A 146 1.81 18.61 3.81
C ALA A 146 1.50 17.16 4.17
N LEU A 147 0.27 16.93 4.60
CA LEU A 147 -0.34 15.62 4.75
C LEU A 147 -1.53 15.53 3.79
N LEU A 148 -1.56 14.50 2.96
CA LEU A 148 -2.70 14.13 2.14
C LEU A 148 -3.33 12.87 2.74
N THR A 149 -4.65 12.82 2.85
CA THR A 149 -5.35 11.61 3.31
C THR A 149 -6.47 11.24 2.36
N LEU A 150 -6.70 9.95 2.19
CA LEU A 150 -7.83 9.41 1.45
C LEU A 150 -8.96 9.08 2.44
N ALA A 151 -10.17 9.49 2.10
CA ALA A 151 -11.36 8.95 2.74
C ALA A 151 -12.42 8.71 1.67
N HIS A 152 -12.79 7.45 1.49
CA HIS A 152 -13.74 6.97 0.52
C HIS A 152 -13.32 7.35 -0.90
N SER A 153 -13.94 8.38 -1.47
CA SER A 153 -13.74 8.82 -2.86
C SER A 153 -12.98 10.14 -2.98
N HIS A 154 -12.37 10.63 -1.89
CA HIS A 154 -11.78 11.97 -1.86
C HIS A 154 -10.39 11.99 -1.22
N ILE A 155 -9.48 12.75 -1.84
CA ILE A 155 -8.18 13.10 -1.27
C ILE A 155 -8.31 14.48 -0.61
N TYR A 156 -7.84 14.59 0.63
CA TYR A 156 -7.89 15.80 1.44
C TYR A 156 -6.48 16.33 1.69
N LEU A 157 -6.29 17.64 1.50
CA LEU A 157 -5.02 18.31 1.75
C LEU A 157 -5.01 19.01 3.11
N TYR A 158 -4.01 18.69 3.94
CA TYR A 158 -3.77 19.31 5.24
C TYR A 158 -2.34 19.89 5.29
N PRO A 159 -2.16 21.21 5.12
CA PRO A 159 -0.86 21.84 5.32
C PRO A 159 -0.32 21.60 6.74
N VAL A 160 0.95 21.18 6.81
CA VAL A 160 1.78 21.22 8.03
C VAL A 160 2.47 22.58 8.09
N ASP A 161 3.04 23.00 6.96
CA ASP A 161 3.73 24.26 6.77
C ASP A 161 2.80 25.37 6.21
N GLN A 162 3.10 26.64 6.46
CA GLN A 162 2.29 27.76 5.98
C GLN A 162 2.52 28.11 4.50
N THR A 163 3.62 27.66 3.92
CA THR A 163 3.98 27.87 2.51
C THR A 163 3.12 27.04 1.56
N VAL A 164 2.52 25.94 2.03
CA VAL A 164 1.59 25.13 1.24
C VAL A 164 0.26 25.85 1.09
N LYS A 165 -0.17 26.07 -0.15
CA LYS A 165 -1.48 26.63 -0.52
C LYS A 165 -2.26 25.65 -1.38
N ALA A 166 -3.56 25.91 -1.50
CA ALA A 166 -4.44 25.15 -2.37
C ALA A 166 -3.98 25.18 -3.83
N GLY A 167 -4.04 24.03 -4.49
CA GLY A 167 -3.97 23.86 -5.94
C GLY A 167 -5.32 23.37 -6.44
N ALA A 168 -5.36 22.17 -7.04
CA ALA A 168 -6.60 21.49 -7.36
C ALA A 168 -7.41 21.08 -6.12
N LEU A 169 -6.73 20.72 -5.01
CA LEU A 169 -7.38 20.41 -3.75
C LEU A 169 -7.65 21.66 -2.91
N LYS A 170 -8.79 21.67 -2.24
CA LYS A 170 -9.07 22.62 -1.16
C LYS A 170 -8.37 22.16 0.12
N MET A 171 -7.87 23.11 0.91
CA MET A 171 -7.30 22.81 2.23
C MET A 171 -8.42 22.39 3.19
N ALA A 172 -8.33 21.17 3.71
CA ALA A 172 -9.32 20.54 4.58
C ALA A 172 -9.12 20.85 6.08
N GLY A 173 -8.03 21.54 6.42
CA GLY A 173 -7.64 21.88 7.79
C GLY A 173 -6.13 22.03 7.87
N ARG A 174 -5.57 21.91 9.07
CA ARG A 174 -4.12 21.79 9.27
C ARG A 174 -3.82 20.42 9.85
N ALA A 175 -2.74 19.80 9.37
CA ALA A 175 -2.26 18.56 9.94
C ALA A 175 -1.79 18.78 11.38
N ARG A 176 -1.88 17.74 12.20
CA ARG A 176 -1.36 17.73 13.56
C ARG A 176 -0.21 16.75 13.64
N LEU A 177 0.83 17.12 14.39
CA LEU A 177 1.92 16.24 14.73
C LEU A 177 1.93 15.96 16.24
N GLU A 178 2.22 14.73 16.62
CA GLU A 178 2.60 14.34 17.97
C GLU A 178 4.11 14.04 17.97
N GLY A 179 4.91 15.00 18.44
CA GLY A 179 6.33 15.00 18.12
C GLY A 179 6.52 15.13 16.61
N GLU A 180 7.18 14.15 16.00
CA GLU A 180 7.40 14.07 14.55
C GLU A 180 6.30 13.30 13.82
N HIS A 181 5.43 12.58 14.53
CA HIS A 181 4.46 11.69 13.94
C HIS A 181 3.20 12.44 13.49
N PRO A 182 2.77 12.36 12.22
CA PRO A 182 1.48 12.88 11.81
C PRO A 182 0.37 12.11 12.53
N VAL A 183 -0.61 12.85 13.05
CA VAL A 183 -1.77 12.27 13.71
C VAL A 183 -2.93 12.24 12.73
N VAL A 184 -3.52 11.06 12.56
CA VAL A 184 -4.68 10.85 11.69
C VAL A 184 -5.84 10.22 12.45
N TRP A 185 -7.05 10.50 11.98
CA TRP A 185 -8.29 9.96 12.51
C TRP A 185 -8.94 9.07 11.46
N VAL A 186 -9.25 7.83 11.84
CA VAL A 186 -9.83 6.83 10.95
C VAL A 186 -11.25 6.51 11.41
N GLN A 187 -12.18 6.51 10.46
CA GLN A 187 -13.58 6.15 10.74
C GLN A 187 -13.73 4.66 11.05
N ALA A 188 -14.70 4.30 11.88
CA ALA A 188 -15.20 2.93 11.90
C ALA A 188 -15.97 2.66 10.59
N PHE A 189 -16.14 1.39 10.25
CA PHE A 189 -16.91 0.89 9.12
C PHE A 189 -16.25 1.01 7.76
N GLY A 190 -16.16 2.23 7.22
CA GLY A 190 -15.59 2.49 5.89
C GLY A 190 -14.28 3.26 5.93
N HIS A 191 -13.58 3.18 7.07
CA HIS A 191 -12.16 3.50 7.29
C HIS A 191 -11.55 4.78 6.70
N GLY A 192 -12.35 5.75 6.31
CA GLY A 192 -11.84 7.01 5.76
C GLY A 192 -10.87 7.72 6.72
N ILE A 193 -9.71 8.13 6.18
CA ILE A 193 -8.62 8.75 6.94
C ILE A 193 -8.71 10.28 6.84
N TYR A 194 -8.59 10.94 7.99
CA TYR A 194 -8.64 12.40 8.09
C TYR A 194 -7.45 12.96 8.88
N GLY A 195 -6.86 14.06 8.41
CA GLY A 195 -5.77 14.77 9.10
C GLY A 195 -6.22 15.70 10.25
N THR A 196 -7.53 15.76 10.53
CA THR A 196 -8.08 16.48 11.69
C THR A 196 -9.17 15.66 12.35
N PRO A 197 -9.47 15.89 13.65
CA PRO A 197 -10.62 15.26 14.28
C PRO A 197 -11.90 15.76 13.62
N GLY A 198 -12.42 14.98 12.67
CA GLY A 198 -13.69 15.24 12.02
C GLY A 198 -14.86 14.89 12.94
N ILE A 199 -16.02 15.51 12.69
CA ILE A 199 -17.29 14.93 13.12
C ILE A 199 -17.43 13.65 12.31
N MET A 200 -17.05 12.51 12.88
CA MET A 200 -17.42 11.19 12.36
C MET A 200 -18.95 11.18 12.35
N TRP A 201 -19.57 11.39 11.18
CA TRP A 201 -21.02 11.52 11.02
C TRP A 201 -21.52 10.34 10.20
N PRO A 202 -22.59 9.63 10.63
CA PRO A 202 -23.50 9.92 11.74
C PRO A 202 -22.98 9.47 13.12
N ALA A 203 -21.69 9.15 13.22
CA ALA A 203 -21.06 8.53 14.39
C ALA A 203 -21.16 9.32 15.72
N ARG A 204 -21.54 10.60 15.74
CA ARG A 204 -21.80 11.32 17.01
C ARG A 204 -23.00 10.79 17.81
N LEU A 205 -23.96 10.13 17.17
CA LEU A 205 -25.14 9.60 17.88
C LEU A 205 -24.95 8.16 18.39
N LEU A 206 -23.98 7.43 17.82
CA LEU A 206 -23.80 5.99 18.05
C LEU A 206 -22.47 5.62 18.73
N TYR A 207 -21.40 6.39 18.55
CA TYR A 207 -20.07 6.06 19.08
C TYR A 207 -19.67 7.02 20.18
N ARG A 208 -19.36 6.44 21.34
CA ARG A 208 -18.80 7.23 22.43
C ARG A 208 -17.37 7.56 22.00
N VAL A 209 -16.89 8.75 22.36
CA VAL A 209 -15.50 9.21 22.15
C VAL A 209 -14.42 8.23 22.68
N ARG A 210 -14.85 7.17 23.39
CA ARG A 210 -14.06 6.11 24.01
C ARG A 210 -13.99 4.81 23.19
N ASP A 211 -14.71 4.66 22.07
CA ASP A 211 -14.72 3.42 21.29
C ASP A 211 -13.68 3.54 20.17
N ARG A 212 -12.40 3.48 20.55
CA ARG A 212 -11.27 3.72 19.64
C ARG A 212 -10.06 2.86 19.97
N VAL A 213 -9.25 2.63 18.95
CA VAL A 213 -7.90 2.08 19.06
C VAL A 213 -6.90 3.14 18.64
N VAL A 214 -5.87 3.38 19.46
CA VAL A 214 -4.74 4.23 19.10
C VAL A 214 -3.57 3.34 18.71
N TYR A 215 -3.17 3.40 17.44
CA TYR A 215 -2.04 2.62 16.93
C TYR A 215 -0.79 3.48 16.81
N ARG A 216 0.36 2.91 17.18
CA ARG A 216 1.69 3.54 17.11
C ARG A 216 2.71 2.57 16.55
N VAL A 217 3.70 3.09 15.82
CA VAL A 217 4.75 2.25 15.23
C VAL A 217 5.51 1.50 16.33
N GLY A 218 5.79 0.22 16.09
CA GLY A 218 6.54 -0.66 16.97
C GLY A 218 7.50 -1.57 16.19
N GLU A 219 8.30 -2.35 16.91
CA GLU A 219 9.17 -3.38 16.31
C GLU A 219 8.39 -4.63 15.89
N GLN A 220 7.25 -4.88 16.54
CA GLN A 220 6.38 -6.03 16.29
C GLN A 220 4.94 -5.54 16.20
N ALA A 221 4.17 -6.20 15.35
CA ALA A 221 2.73 -6.00 15.25
C ALA A 221 2.02 -6.61 16.46
N GLU A 222 0.98 -5.95 16.94
CA GLU A 222 0.11 -6.42 18.02
C GLU A 222 -1.34 -6.46 17.54
N VAL A 223 -2.10 -7.45 18.01
CA VAL A 223 -3.57 -7.38 17.98
C VAL A 223 -4.01 -6.42 19.09
N PRO A 224 -4.87 -5.43 18.82
CA PRO A 224 -5.42 -4.59 19.89
C PRO A 224 -6.03 -5.42 21.01
N ALA A 225 -5.76 -5.06 22.27
CA ALA A 225 -6.24 -5.83 23.43
C ALA A 225 -7.76 -5.75 23.62
N GLY A 226 -8.41 -4.78 22.97
CA GLY A 226 -9.84 -4.59 22.95
C GLY A 226 -10.24 -3.23 22.39
N ILE A 227 -11.50 -2.86 22.61
CA ILE A 227 -12.03 -1.53 22.29
C ILE A 227 -12.57 -0.94 23.61
N PRO A 228 -11.97 0.12 24.16
CA PRO A 228 -10.78 0.81 23.66
C PRO A 228 -9.44 0.09 23.87
N ASP A 229 -8.46 0.51 23.07
CA ASP A 229 -7.03 0.35 23.34
C ASP A 229 -6.33 1.69 23.01
N GLU A 230 -5.46 2.18 23.89
CA GLU A 230 -4.85 3.51 23.75
C GLU A 230 -3.37 3.44 23.30
N ASP A 231 -2.82 2.24 23.08
CA ASP A 231 -1.39 2.09 22.72
C ASP A 231 -1.06 0.77 21.99
N ALA A 232 -1.86 0.36 20.99
CA ALA A 232 -1.57 -0.83 20.19
C ALA A 232 -0.38 -0.59 19.26
N ARG A 233 0.54 -1.57 19.14
CA ARG A 233 1.68 -1.47 18.21
C ARG A 233 1.34 -1.97 16.82
N TYR A 234 1.73 -1.22 15.79
CA TYR A 234 1.78 -1.71 14.42
C TYR A 234 3.21 -1.86 13.92
N GLN A 235 3.42 -2.84 13.04
CA GLN A 235 4.67 -2.99 12.31
C GLN A 235 4.57 -2.31 10.93
N LEU A 236 5.64 -1.64 10.51
CA LEU A 236 5.76 -1.15 9.14
C LEU A 236 6.14 -2.28 8.18
N VAL A 237 5.44 -2.37 7.05
CA VAL A 237 5.66 -3.36 5.99
C VAL A 237 5.89 -2.66 4.67
N SER A 238 6.99 -2.94 3.97
CA SER A 238 7.30 -2.30 2.70
C SER A 238 6.29 -2.71 1.62
N ILE A 239 5.59 -1.73 1.02
CA ILE A 239 4.72 -1.94 -0.15
C ILE A 239 5.54 -2.54 -1.29
N TYR A 240 6.78 -2.07 -1.46
CA TYR A 240 7.63 -2.54 -2.56
C TYR A 240 8.03 -4.01 -2.40
N GLU A 241 8.36 -4.45 -1.19
CA GLU A 241 8.79 -5.84 -0.93
C GLU A 241 7.63 -6.82 -0.79
N THR A 242 6.41 -6.32 -0.60
CA THR A 242 5.20 -7.14 -0.42
C THR A 242 4.21 -6.94 -1.55
N LEU A 243 3.22 -6.05 -1.39
CA LEU A 243 2.10 -5.86 -2.32
C LEU A 243 2.55 -5.68 -3.77
N TRP A 244 3.60 -4.89 -3.99
CA TRP A 244 4.11 -4.63 -5.33
C TRP A 244 4.71 -5.88 -5.98
N GLN A 245 5.33 -6.79 -5.23
CA GLN A 245 5.85 -8.05 -5.79
C GLN A 245 4.72 -8.96 -6.28
N HIS A 246 3.54 -8.88 -5.65
CA HIS A 246 2.34 -9.58 -6.07
C HIS A 246 1.55 -8.86 -7.18
N ARG A 247 1.98 -7.69 -7.67
CA ARG A 247 1.19 -6.85 -8.61
C ARG A 247 0.75 -7.54 -9.91
N THR A 248 1.38 -8.65 -10.29
CA THR A 248 1.00 -9.42 -11.49
C THR A 248 -0.01 -10.52 -11.21
N GLU A 249 -0.35 -10.77 -9.95
CA GLU A 249 -1.30 -11.77 -9.49
C GLU A 249 -2.72 -11.22 -9.56
N MET A 250 -3.32 -11.31 -10.76
CA MET A 250 -4.63 -10.75 -11.04
C MET A 250 -5.65 -11.82 -11.46
N GLY A 251 -6.90 -11.67 -11.02
CA GLY A 251 -8.05 -12.49 -11.38
C GLY A 251 -8.39 -13.58 -10.35
N PRO A 252 -9.25 -14.56 -10.70
CA PRO A 252 -9.84 -15.47 -9.73
C PRO A 252 -8.81 -16.24 -8.88
N GLY A 253 -8.96 -16.16 -7.56
CA GLY A 253 -8.06 -16.83 -6.60
C GLY A 253 -6.68 -16.19 -6.51
N ARG A 254 -6.57 -14.90 -6.88
CA ARG A 254 -5.37 -14.08 -6.76
C ARG A 254 -5.66 -12.89 -5.86
N LEU A 255 -4.64 -12.06 -5.64
CA LEU A 255 -4.74 -10.93 -4.74
C LEU A 255 -5.53 -9.76 -5.35
N PHE A 256 -5.36 -9.54 -6.64
CA PHE A 256 -5.80 -8.30 -7.28
C PHE A 256 -6.78 -8.52 -8.44
N ASP A 257 -7.50 -7.46 -8.81
CA ASP A 257 -8.34 -7.43 -10.02
C ASP A 257 -8.35 -6.02 -10.66
N GLN A 258 -9.24 -5.83 -11.64
CA GLN A 258 -9.53 -4.59 -12.36
C GLN A 258 -8.28 -3.99 -13.03
N PRO A 259 -7.83 -4.53 -14.18
CA PRO A 259 -6.64 -4.02 -14.84
C PRO A 259 -6.84 -2.57 -15.31
N PHE A 260 -5.80 -1.75 -15.15
CA PHE A 260 -5.68 -0.44 -15.79
C PHE A 260 -4.31 -0.29 -16.47
N ASN A 261 -4.24 0.60 -17.45
CA ASN A 261 -2.99 0.89 -18.16
C ASN A 261 -2.31 2.12 -17.53
N TYR A 262 -1.05 1.97 -17.14
CA TYR A 262 -0.18 3.05 -16.71
C TYR A 262 1.06 3.09 -17.61
N HIS A 263 1.13 4.10 -18.49
CA HIS A 263 2.22 4.27 -19.45
C HIS A 263 2.57 3.03 -20.29
N GLY A 264 1.57 2.23 -20.68
CA GLY A 264 1.77 1.00 -21.47
C GLY A 264 1.88 -0.28 -20.64
N HIS A 265 2.00 -0.18 -19.31
CA HIS A 265 2.03 -1.31 -18.40
C HIS A 265 0.64 -1.60 -17.83
N VAL A 266 0.27 -2.88 -17.74
CA VAL A 266 -1.00 -3.29 -17.12
C VAL A 266 -0.75 -3.52 -15.62
N LEU A 267 -1.49 -2.80 -14.78
CA LEU A 267 -1.45 -2.89 -13.32
C LEU A 267 -2.85 -3.16 -12.76
N PRO A 268 -2.97 -3.79 -11.58
CA PRO A 268 -4.25 -3.95 -10.91
C PRO A 268 -4.70 -2.65 -10.25
N ALA A 269 -5.93 -2.24 -10.51
CA ALA A 269 -6.52 -1.09 -9.85
C ALA A 269 -7.04 -1.42 -8.45
N THR A 270 -7.44 -2.67 -8.21
CA THR A 270 -8.14 -3.08 -6.99
C THR A 270 -7.58 -4.37 -6.41
N LEU A 271 -7.83 -4.59 -5.12
CA LEU A 271 -7.82 -5.94 -4.57
C LEU A 271 -9.02 -6.71 -5.16
N ASP A 272 -8.84 -8.00 -5.42
CA ASP A 272 -9.94 -8.91 -5.80
C ASP A 272 -10.90 -8.99 -4.62
N GLY A 273 -12.20 -8.77 -4.84
CA GLY A 273 -13.19 -8.82 -3.77
C GLY A 273 -14.54 -9.29 -4.28
N GLY A 274 -15.12 -10.31 -3.64
CA GLY A 274 -16.37 -10.94 -4.06
C GLY A 274 -17.59 -10.60 -3.22
N ASN A 275 -17.40 -10.22 -1.96
CA ASN A 275 -18.51 -10.04 -1.03
C ASN A 275 -19.19 -8.68 -1.19
N TRP A 276 -20.52 -8.70 -1.28
CA TRP A 276 -21.45 -7.55 -1.39
C TRP A 276 -21.31 -6.70 -2.65
N GLN A 277 -20.15 -6.08 -2.87
CA GLN A 277 -19.84 -5.29 -4.06
C GLN A 277 -18.47 -5.69 -4.58
N PRO A 278 -18.34 -6.02 -5.88
CA PRO A 278 -17.10 -6.53 -6.40
C PRO A 278 -16.04 -5.42 -6.51
N ASP A 279 -14.80 -5.77 -6.18
CA ASP A 279 -13.58 -5.01 -6.51
C ASP A 279 -13.64 -3.52 -6.14
N LYS A 280 -13.96 -3.22 -4.88
CA LYS A 280 -14.10 -1.83 -4.40
C LYS A 280 -12.84 -1.26 -3.77
N ALA A 281 -12.04 -2.09 -3.12
CA ALA A 281 -10.80 -1.66 -2.47
C ALA A 281 -9.71 -1.38 -3.53
N ASN A 282 -9.25 -0.14 -3.65
CA ASN A 282 -8.17 0.20 -4.57
C ASN A 282 -6.82 -0.32 -4.04
N THR A 283 -5.90 -0.66 -4.94
CA THR A 283 -4.48 -0.82 -4.58
C THR A 283 -3.84 0.56 -4.30
N PRO A 284 -2.69 0.64 -3.61
CA PRO A 284 -1.97 1.91 -3.44
C PRO A 284 -1.71 2.65 -4.75
N TRP A 285 -1.40 1.92 -5.83
CA TRP A 285 -1.20 2.46 -7.18
C TRP A 285 -2.47 2.51 -8.04
N GLY A 286 -3.63 2.14 -7.49
CA GLY A 286 -4.91 2.04 -8.19
C GLY A 286 -5.83 3.25 -8.00
N TYR A 287 -5.48 4.19 -7.12
CA TYR A 287 -6.30 5.37 -6.84
C TYR A 287 -6.51 6.24 -8.09
N ASN A 288 -7.74 6.71 -8.27
CA ASN A 288 -8.16 7.59 -9.36
C ASN A 288 -8.90 8.85 -8.87
N GLN A 289 -8.86 9.12 -7.57
CA GLN A 289 -9.52 10.24 -6.93
C GLN A 289 -8.79 11.55 -7.27
N GLU A 290 -9.57 12.61 -7.47
CA GLU A 290 -9.09 13.98 -7.67
C GLU A 290 -8.10 14.17 -8.85
N ILE A 291 -8.03 13.23 -9.81
CA ILE A 291 -7.04 13.27 -10.91
C ILE A 291 -7.30 14.39 -11.95
N GLY A 292 -8.54 14.84 -12.06
CA GLY A 292 -8.98 15.78 -13.10
C GLY A 292 -8.62 15.29 -14.51
N GLU A 293 -8.24 16.21 -15.39
CA GLU A 293 -7.69 15.90 -16.72
C GLU A 293 -6.15 15.90 -16.74
N THR A 294 -5.50 16.11 -15.58
CA THR A 294 -4.05 16.34 -15.47
C THR A 294 -3.29 15.10 -15.04
N LEU A 295 -3.83 14.35 -14.09
CA LEU A 295 -3.22 13.15 -13.55
C LEU A 295 -3.81 11.90 -14.20
N LEU A 296 -3.01 10.84 -14.20
CA LEU A 296 -3.46 9.49 -14.53
C LEU A 296 -3.89 8.77 -13.25
N ARG A 297 -4.73 7.74 -13.40
CA ARG A 297 -4.92 6.74 -12.34
C ARG A 297 -3.56 6.22 -11.90
N GLY A 298 -3.33 6.18 -10.59
CA GLY A 298 -2.06 5.76 -10.00
C GLY A 298 -1.03 6.86 -9.79
N ASP A 299 -1.18 8.06 -10.39
CA ASP A 299 -0.20 9.16 -10.20
C ASP A 299 -0.05 9.58 -8.74
N PHE A 300 -1.10 9.46 -7.91
CA PHE A 300 -1.00 9.78 -6.48
C PHE A 300 0.10 8.98 -5.76
N PHE A 301 0.36 7.74 -6.21
CA PHE A 301 1.38 6.88 -5.62
C PHE A 301 2.62 6.71 -6.52
N LEU A 302 2.43 6.51 -7.82
CA LEU A 302 3.52 6.21 -8.77
C LEU A 302 4.29 7.47 -9.19
N ASP A 303 3.63 8.63 -9.24
CA ASP A 303 4.23 9.92 -9.61
C ASP A 303 3.83 11.02 -8.60
N PRO A 304 4.19 10.86 -7.31
CA PRO A 304 3.69 11.71 -6.24
C PRO A 304 4.18 13.15 -6.36
N ALA A 305 5.34 13.39 -7.00
CA ALA A 305 5.82 14.76 -7.24
C ALA A 305 4.95 15.52 -8.25
N LYS A 306 4.54 14.86 -9.33
CA LYS A 306 3.58 15.42 -10.28
C LYS A 306 2.22 15.60 -9.61
N ALA A 307 1.72 14.58 -8.90
CA ALA A 307 0.44 14.64 -8.21
C ALA A 307 0.38 15.78 -7.19
N PHE A 308 1.39 15.90 -6.32
CA PHE A 308 1.43 16.98 -5.33
C PHE A 308 1.52 18.36 -5.96
N SER A 309 2.27 18.52 -7.06
CA SER A 309 2.34 19.80 -7.80
C SER A 309 1.02 20.21 -8.45
N TYR A 310 0.11 19.25 -8.67
CA TYR A 310 -1.24 19.50 -9.12
C TYR A 310 -2.18 19.80 -7.94
N PHE A 311 -2.10 19.01 -6.88
CA PHE A 311 -2.97 19.13 -5.70
C PHE A 311 -2.74 20.41 -4.90
N ALA A 312 -1.49 20.87 -4.81
CA ALA A 312 -1.08 21.98 -3.98
C ALA A 312 -0.08 22.90 -4.70
N THR A 313 0.12 24.09 -4.15
CA THR A 313 1.27 24.95 -4.50
C THR A 313 2.13 25.17 -3.27
N VAL A 314 3.43 25.29 -3.46
CA VAL A 314 4.42 25.48 -2.38
C VAL A 314 5.39 26.60 -2.76
N GLU A 315 5.96 27.27 -1.77
CA GLU A 315 7.07 28.18 -2.02
C GLU A 315 8.36 27.39 -2.31
N GLY A 316 9.15 27.87 -3.27
CA GLY A 316 10.39 27.19 -3.67
C GLY A 316 10.21 26.20 -4.82
N TYR A 317 11.20 25.33 -4.99
CA TYR A 317 11.27 24.40 -6.12
C TYR A 317 10.85 22.98 -5.73
N LEU A 318 9.76 22.51 -6.35
CA LEU A 318 9.30 21.12 -6.29
C LEU A 318 9.91 20.36 -7.48
N SER A 319 10.96 19.58 -7.23
CA SER A 319 11.58 18.76 -8.27
C SER A 319 10.70 17.56 -8.59
N GLN A 320 10.47 17.32 -9.88
CA GLN A 320 9.86 16.08 -10.40
C GLN A 320 10.92 15.07 -10.87
N ARG A 321 12.20 15.33 -10.60
CA ARG A 321 13.28 14.40 -10.90
C ARG A 321 13.48 13.45 -9.72
N TYR A 322 13.09 12.19 -9.92
CA TYR A 322 13.27 11.13 -8.94
C TYR A 322 14.74 10.75 -8.78
N LEU A 323 15.17 10.66 -7.53
CA LEU A 323 16.43 10.03 -7.11
C LEU A 323 16.19 8.56 -6.71
N PHE A 324 15.01 8.29 -6.14
CA PHE A 324 14.56 6.95 -5.79
C PHE A 324 13.05 6.84 -6.04
N ASN A 325 12.66 6.02 -7.00
CA ASN A 325 11.28 5.59 -7.24
C ASN A 325 11.34 4.17 -7.82
N PRO A 326 11.31 3.13 -6.98
CA PRO A 326 11.55 1.76 -7.42
C PRO A 326 10.38 1.23 -8.26
N TYR A 327 9.18 1.78 -8.08
CA TYR A 327 7.99 1.43 -8.87
C TYR A 327 8.11 1.88 -10.32
N LEU A 328 8.48 3.14 -10.56
CA LEU A 328 8.70 3.61 -11.92
C LEU A 328 9.94 2.96 -12.56
N ALA A 329 10.96 2.59 -11.79
CA ALA A 329 12.11 1.84 -12.30
C ALA A 329 11.71 0.43 -12.79
N ASP A 330 10.81 -0.24 -12.09
CA ASP A 330 10.23 -1.54 -12.51
C ASP A 330 9.34 -1.45 -13.76
N LEU A 331 8.89 -0.25 -14.13
CA LEU A 331 8.01 0.03 -15.27
C LEU A 331 8.75 0.72 -16.43
N GLN A 332 10.09 0.65 -16.48
CA GLN A 332 10.91 1.25 -17.55
C GLN A 332 11.47 0.22 -18.53
#